data_AF-A0A1A0EW00-F1
#
_entry.id   AF-A0A1A0EW00-F1
#
_cell.length_a   1.000
_cell.length_b   1.000
_cell.length_c   1.000
_cell.angle_alpha   90.00
_cell.angle_beta   90.00
_cell.angle_gamma   90.00
#
_symmetry.space_group_name_H-M   'P 1'
#
loop_
_entity.id
_entity.type
_entity.pdbx_description
1 polymer ?
#
loop_
_entity_poly.entity_id
_entity_poly.type
_entity_poly.pdbx_seq_one_letter_code
_entity_poly.pdbx_strand_id
1 'polypeptide(L)'
;MGADTHTLKVPGAMLQRGFWLYVWRVDTPEGELLYVGRTGDSSSPNAAPPYARMGQHLGHVKASNALRAHLVRAGVKPESCQAFDLIAHGPLYAEQDDMGSHRGPRDIVAALEKQLACTLATAGYKVLNTVHCRQPLDKEIWSMVKAAFIEHFPDIGEH
;
A
#
# COMPACT_ATOMS: atom_id res chain seq x y z
N MET A 1 -6.29 -28.02 13.24
CA MET A 1 -6.70 -26.60 13.34
C MET A 1 -8.14 -26.60 13.76
N GLY A 2 -8.44 -26.00 14.91
CA GLY A 2 -9.82 -25.78 15.35
C GLY A 2 -10.45 -24.63 14.56
N ALA A 3 -11.77 -24.46 14.70
CA ALA A 3 -12.42 -23.26 14.22
C ALA A 3 -12.26 -22.15 15.27
N ASP A 4 -11.71 -21.00 14.86
CA ASP A 4 -11.51 -19.84 15.72
C ASP A 4 -12.32 -18.64 15.18
N THR A 5 -12.71 -17.74 16.08
CA THR A 5 -13.38 -16.48 15.69
C THR A 5 -12.35 -15.38 15.57
N HIS A 6 -12.28 -14.73 14.41
CA HIS A 6 -11.40 -13.59 14.14
C HIS A 6 -12.25 -12.34 13.85
N THR A 7 -11.76 -11.17 14.27
CA THR A 7 -12.48 -9.90 14.09
C THR A 7 -11.59 -8.87 13.42
N LEU A 8 -12.20 -8.01 12.61
CA LEU A 8 -11.55 -6.86 11.96
C LEU A 8 -12.50 -5.67 12.05
N LYS A 9 -11.96 -4.51 12.43
CA LYS A 9 -12.70 -3.24 12.42
C LYS A 9 -12.12 -2.34 11.34
N VAL A 10 -12.96 -1.87 10.44
CA VAL A 10 -12.58 -0.99 9.33
C VAL A 10 -13.31 0.34 9.49
N PRO A 11 -12.62 1.49 9.53
CA PRO A 11 -13.28 2.79 9.55
C PRO A 11 -14.00 3.04 8.22
N GLY A 12 -15.18 3.65 8.26
CA GLY A 12 -16.00 3.89 7.06
C GLY A 12 -15.28 4.69 5.96
N ALA A 13 -14.32 5.55 6.32
CA ALA A 13 -13.48 6.29 5.38
C ALA A 13 -12.69 5.36 4.43
N MET A 14 -12.28 4.17 4.89
CA MET A 14 -11.55 3.20 4.04
C MET A 14 -12.42 2.55 2.96
N LEU A 15 -13.73 2.87 2.89
CA LEU A 15 -14.61 2.48 1.79
C LEU A 15 -14.69 3.55 0.69
N GLN A 16 -14.15 4.75 0.93
CA GLN A 16 -14.18 5.84 -0.05
C GLN A 16 -13.25 5.54 -1.23
N ARG A 17 -13.79 5.68 -2.43
CA ARG A 17 -13.04 5.62 -3.69
C ARG A 17 -12.17 6.86 -3.83
N GLY A 18 -11.06 6.72 -4.55
CA GLY A 18 -10.07 7.77 -4.73
C GLY A 18 -8.65 7.21 -4.73
N PHE A 19 -7.68 8.11 -4.70
CA PHE A 19 -6.27 7.78 -4.72
C PHE A 19 -5.72 7.70 -3.30
N TRP A 20 -5.27 6.52 -2.91
CA TRP A 20 -4.77 6.20 -1.59
C TRP A 20 -3.34 5.71 -1.72
N LEU A 21 -2.53 5.97 -0.69
CA LEU A 21 -1.28 5.25 -0.44
C LEU A 21 -1.50 4.31 0.73
N TYR A 22 -0.90 3.14 0.68
CA TYR A 22 -0.95 2.22 1.79
C TYR A 22 0.31 1.38 1.91
N VAL A 23 0.57 0.96 3.13
CA VAL A 23 1.62 0.00 3.46
C VAL A 23 0.94 -1.17 4.16
N TRP A 24 1.19 -2.36 3.65
CA TRP A 24 0.96 -3.59 4.38
C TRP A 24 2.18 -3.87 5.24
N ARG A 25 2.00 -3.87 6.56
CA ARG A 25 2.98 -4.38 7.51
C ARG A 25 2.62 -5.81 7.87
N VAL A 26 3.51 -6.75 7.56
CA VAL A 26 3.27 -8.18 7.75
C VAL A 26 4.22 -8.69 8.82
N ASP A 27 3.66 -9.27 9.88
CA ASP A 27 4.43 -9.97 10.91
C ASP A 27 4.62 -11.43 10.47
N THR A 28 5.84 -11.76 10.01
CA THR A 28 6.19 -13.10 9.55
C THR A 28 7.06 -13.83 10.57
N PRO A 29 7.17 -15.17 10.50
CA PRO A 29 8.12 -15.91 11.34
C PRO A 29 9.59 -15.46 11.21
N GLU A 30 9.95 -14.83 10.09
CA GLU A 30 11.29 -14.34 9.78
C GLU A 30 11.48 -12.84 10.09
N GLY A 31 10.46 -12.21 10.69
CA GLY A 31 10.41 -10.80 11.05
C GLY A 31 9.49 -9.98 10.16
N GLU A 32 9.54 -8.66 10.35
CA GLU A 32 8.66 -7.74 9.63
C GLU A 32 9.00 -7.66 8.14
N LEU A 33 7.95 -7.69 7.31
CA LEU A 33 8.02 -7.42 5.87
C LEU A 33 6.97 -6.39 5.49
N LEU A 34 7.35 -5.45 4.61
CA LEU A 34 6.47 -4.39 4.13
C LEU A 34 6.11 -4.57 2.67
N TYR A 35 4.89 -4.22 2.29
CA TYR A 35 4.50 -4.02 0.89
C TYR A 35 3.87 -2.65 0.74
N VAL A 36 4.38 -1.85 -0.19
CA VAL A 36 3.86 -0.51 -0.46
C VAL A 36 2.99 -0.56 -1.70
N GLY A 37 1.81 0.04 -1.61
CA GLY A 37 0.90 0.10 -2.73
C GLY A 37 0.09 1.39 -2.78
N ARG A 38 -0.66 1.53 -3.86
CA ARG A 38 -1.61 2.62 -4.04
C ARG A 38 -2.91 2.17 -4.69
N THR A 39 -3.88 3.06 -4.71
CA THR A 39 -5.06 2.96 -5.58
C THR A 39 -4.96 3.98 -6.72
N GLY A 40 -5.86 3.89 -7.69
CA GLY A 40 -5.80 4.69 -8.93
C GLY A 40 -4.95 4.00 -9.99
N ASP A 41 -5.49 2.94 -10.58
CA ASP A 41 -4.77 2.05 -11.49
C ASP A 41 -4.34 2.72 -12.78
N SER A 42 -3.37 2.12 -13.46
CA SER A 42 -2.92 2.66 -14.76
C SER A 42 -3.82 2.23 -15.93
N SER A 43 -4.68 1.23 -15.71
CA SER A 43 -5.51 0.58 -16.73
C SER A 43 -7.00 0.95 -16.65
N SER A 44 -7.41 1.74 -15.65
CA SER A 44 -8.81 2.10 -15.43
C SER A 44 -8.89 3.43 -14.67
N PRO A 45 -9.92 4.27 -14.93
CA PRO A 45 -10.15 5.49 -14.14
C PRO A 45 -10.71 5.16 -12.74
N ASN A 46 -11.08 3.90 -12.51
CA ASN A 46 -11.65 3.45 -11.26
C ASN A 46 -10.58 3.38 -10.15
N ALA A 47 -10.58 4.37 -9.27
CA ALA A 47 -9.71 4.43 -8.12
C ALA A 47 -10.39 3.73 -6.93
N ALA A 48 -10.24 2.40 -6.87
CA ALA A 48 -10.83 1.56 -5.83
C ALA A 48 -10.43 1.98 -4.40
N PRO A 49 -11.23 1.68 -3.37
CA PRO A 49 -10.85 1.94 -1.97
C PRO A 49 -9.79 0.95 -1.47
N PRO A 50 -9.03 1.27 -0.40
CA PRO A 50 -8.04 0.38 0.19
C PRO A 50 -8.65 -0.92 0.71
N TYR A 51 -9.89 -0.88 1.23
CA TYR A 51 -10.61 -2.09 1.65
C TYR A 51 -10.76 -3.12 0.52
N ALA A 52 -11.03 -2.67 -0.72
CA ALA A 52 -11.15 -3.58 -1.86
C ALA A 52 -9.81 -4.25 -2.21
N ARG A 53 -8.70 -3.53 -2.00
CA ARG A 53 -7.34 -4.09 -2.17
C ARG A 53 -6.99 -5.11 -1.10
N MET A 54 -7.56 -4.95 0.10
CA MET A 54 -7.30 -5.83 1.23
C MET A 54 -7.52 -7.31 0.89
N GLY A 55 -8.72 -7.64 0.39
CA GLY A 55 -9.07 -9.01 0.01
C GLY A 55 -8.40 -9.48 -1.28
N GLN A 56 -8.21 -8.58 -2.25
CA GLN A 56 -7.60 -8.92 -3.55
C GLN A 56 -6.13 -9.33 -3.40
N HIS A 57 -5.32 -8.56 -2.67
CA HIS A 57 -3.89 -8.78 -2.56
C HIS A 57 -3.50 -10.06 -1.82
N LEU A 58 -4.33 -10.52 -0.88
CA LEU A 58 -4.12 -11.77 -0.13
C LEU A 58 -4.87 -12.97 -0.73
N GLY A 59 -5.79 -12.72 -1.68
CA GLY A 59 -6.56 -13.75 -2.36
C GLY A 59 -5.72 -14.66 -3.28
N HIS A 60 -6.38 -15.61 -3.94
CA HIS A 60 -5.71 -16.57 -4.83
C HIS A 60 -5.80 -16.20 -6.32
N VAL A 61 -6.48 -15.10 -6.67
CA VAL A 61 -6.60 -14.65 -8.05
C VAL A 61 -5.28 -14.03 -8.49
N LYS A 62 -4.55 -14.73 -9.37
CA LYS A 62 -3.19 -14.35 -9.83
C LYS A 62 -3.09 -12.92 -10.37
N ALA A 63 -4.16 -12.40 -10.97
CA ALA A 63 -4.18 -11.06 -11.55
C ALA A 63 -4.18 -9.93 -10.50
N SER A 64 -4.52 -10.24 -9.23
CA SER A 64 -4.72 -9.22 -8.19
C SER A 64 -4.06 -9.55 -6.84
N ASN A 65 -3.42 -10.72 -6.70
CA ASN A 65 -2.83 -11.23 -5.46
C ASN A 65 -1.38 -10.78 -5.19
N ALA A 66 -1.05 -9.53 -5.52
CA ALA A 66 0.33 -9.03 -5.48
C ALA A 66 1.05 -9.32 -4.15
N LEU A 67 0.45 -9.00 -3.00
CA LEU A 67 1.05 -9.24 -1.69
C LEU A 67 1.34 -10.73 -1.46
N ARG A 68 0.36 -11.62 -1.70
CA ARG A 68 0.55 -13.07 -1.61
C ARG A 68 1.71 -13.53 -2.50
N ALA A 69 1.77 -13.06 -3.74
CA ALA A 69 2.82 -13.45 -4.68
C ALA A 69 4.21 -13.00 -4.21
N HIS A 70 4.32 -11.79 -3.63
CA HIS A 70 5.57 -11.29 -3.07
C HIS A 70 6.02 -12.08 -1.83
N LEU A 71 5.11 -12.41 -0.91
CA LEU A 71 5.41 -13.23 0.26
C LEU A 71 5.93 -14.63 -0.14
N VAL A 72 5.23 -15.29 -1.07
CA VAL A 72 5.64 -16.62 -1.57
C VAL A 72 7.02 -16.55 -2.24
N ARG A 73 7.32 -15.49 -3.00
CA ARG A 73 8.64 -15.29 -3.61
C ARG A 73 9.74 -15.07 -2.57
N ALA A 74 9.40 -14.45 -1.44
CA ALA A 74 10.28 -14.28 -0.30
C ALA A 74 10.41 -15.56 0.56
N GLY A 75 9.77 -16.67 0.17
CA GLY A 75 9.79 -17.93 0.92
C GLY A 75 8.79 -17.98 2.08
N VAL A 76 7.94 -16.97 2.23
CA VAL A 76 6.96 -16.86 3.32
C VAL A 76 5.61 -17.39 2.86
N LYS A 77 5.03 -18.31 3.64
CA LYS A 77 3.65 -18.75 3.45
C LYS A 77 2.70 -17.73 4.10
N PRO A 78 1.76 -17.10 3.37
CA PRO A 78 0.89 -16.09 3.97
C PRO A 78 0.09 -16.59 5.18
N GLU A 79 -0.33 -17.85 5.18
CA GLU A 79 -1.09 -18.44 6.29
C GLU A 79 -0.23 -18.77 7.52
N SER A 80 1.10 -18.63 7.46
CA SER A 80 1.97 -18.72 8.63
C SER A 80 2.35 -17.35 9.22
N CYS A 81 1.93 -16.25 8.59
CA CYS A 81 2.12 -14.92 9.16
C CYS A 81 1.20 -14.72 10.38
N GLN A 82 1.69 -14.01 11.38
CA GLN A 82 0.97 -13.74 12.63
C GLN A 82 -0.11 -12.68 12.44
N ALA A 83 0.22 -11.61 11.70
CA ALA A 83 -0.68 -10.49 11.48
C ALA A 83 -0.41 -9.79 10.14
N PHE A 84 -1.46 -9.11 9.66
CA PHE A 84 -1.41 -8.24 8.48
C PHE A 84 -2.07 -6.91 8.84
N ASP A 85 -1.26 -5.85 8.92
CA ASP A 85 -1.73 -4.51 9.22
C ASP A 85 -1.74 -3.66 7.96
N LEU A 86 -2.93 -3.18 7.58
CA LEU A 86 -3.08 -2.25 6.45
C LEU A 86 -3.09 -0.81 6.96
N ILE A 87 -1.97 -0.11 6.80
CA ILE A 87 -1.86 1.32 7.08
C ILE A 87 -2.16 2.09 5.79
N ALA A 88 -3.31 2.76 5.72
CA ALA A 88 -3.74 3.50 4.53
C ALA A 88 -3.91 4.99 4.82
N HIS A 89 -3.43 5.83 3.91
CA HIS A 89 -3.52 7.28 3.97
C HIS A 89 -4.22 7.81 2.71
N GLY A 90 -5.28 8.60 2.90
CA GLY A 90 -6.04 9.20 1.82
C GLY A 90 -7.54 9.39 2.12
N PRO A 91 -8.36 9.57 1.08
CA PRO A 91 -7.93 9.71 -0.32
C PRO A 91 -7.17 11.04 -0.50
N LEU A 92 -6.02 11.01 -1.16
CA LEU A 92 -5.24 12.20 -1.54
C LEU A 92 -5.94 13.00 -2.65
N TYR A 93 -6.64 12.27 -3.52
CA TYR A 93 -7.47 12.82 -4.59
C TYR A 93 -8.74 12.00 -4.72
N ALA A 94 -9.84 12.65 -5.09
CA ALA A 94 -11.08 11.97 -5.43
C ALA A 94 -10.90 11.10 -6.68
N GLU A 95 -11.78 10.11 -6.82
CA GLU A 95 -11.93 9.38 -8.08
C GLU A 95 -12.28 10.34 -9.22
N GLN A 96 -11.83 10.01 -10.43
CA GLN A 96 -12.06 10.81 -11.63
C GLN A 96 -13.00 10.05 -12.58
N ASP A 97 -13.80 10.79 -13.33
CA ASP A 97 -14.81 10.21 -14.24
C ASP A 97 -14.19 9.59 -15.50
N ASP A 98 -13.01 10.06 -15.91
CA ASP A 98 -12.37 9.68 -17.15
C ASP A 98 -10.84 9.52 -17.04
N MET A 99 -10.25 8.81 -18.01
CA MET A 99 -8.81 8.51 -18.02
C MET A 99 -7.91 9.73 -18.22
N GLY A 100 -8.38 10.79 -18.88
CA GLY A 100 -7.63 12.03 -19.04
C GLY A 100 -7.43 12.73 -17.71
N SER A 101 -8.53 12.94 -16.98
CA SER A 101 -8.55 13.53 -15.64
C SER A 101 -7.86 12.63 -14.60
N HIS A 102 -7.93 11.31 -14.75
CA HIS A 102 -7.28 10.32 -13.89
C HIS A 102 -5.74 10.35 -13.94
N ARG A 103 -5.16 10.64 -15.10
CA ARG A 103 -3.69 10.53 -15.32
C ARG A 103 -2.87 11.43 -14.40
N GLY A 104 -3.32 12.67 -14.18
CA GLY A 104 -2.60 13.63 -13.33
C GLY A 104 -2.43 13.13 -11.89
N PRO A 105 -3.53 12.90 -11.15
CA PRO A 105 -3.47 12.33 -9.81
C PRO A 105 -2.77 10.97 -9.76
N ARG A 106 -2.98 10.11 -10.77
CA ARG A 106 -2.30 8.80 -10.89
C ARG A 106 -0.79 8.96 -10.90
N ASP A 107 -0.26 9.92 -11.66
CA ASP A 107 1.17 10.13 -11.83
C ASP A 107 1.82 10.69 -10.56
N ILE A 108 1.14 11.61 -9.88
CA ILE A 108 1.58 12.15 -8.58
C ILE A 108 1.64 11.03 -7.55
N VAL A 109 0.57 10.25 -7.40
CA VAL A 109 0.49 9.20 -6.39
C VAL A 109 1.45 8.04 -6.72
N ALA A 110 1.74 7.77 -7.99
CA ALA A 110 2.79 6.84 -8.39
C ALA A 110 4.19 7.32 -7.99
N ALA A 111 4.48 8.62 -8.07
CA ALA A 111 5.75 9.18 -7.59
C ALA A 111 5.86 9.07 -6.06
N LEU A 112 4.76 9.35 -5.33
CA LEU A 112 4.70 9.23 -3.87
C LEU A 112 4.85 7.78 -3.41
N GLU A 113 4.20 6.81 -4.07
CA GLU A 113 4.33 5.37 -3.79
C GLU A 113 5.80 4.92 -3.90
N LYS A 114 6.49 5.34 -4.97
CA LYS A 114 7.92 5.06 -5.14
C LYS A 114 8.73 5.68 -4.03
N GLN A 115 8.50 6.96 -3.72
CA GLN A 115 9.26 7.66 -2.69
C GLN A 115 9.06 7.01 -1.32
N LEU A 116 7.84 6.60 -0.98
CA LEU A 116 7.54 5.89 0.26
C LEU A 116 8.28 4.55 0.35
N ALA A 117 8.24 3.75 -0.70
CA ALA A 117 8.97 2.48 -0.77
C ALA A 117 10.49 2.68 -0.63
N CYS A 118 11.06 3.69 -1.31
CA CYS A 118 12.48 4.01 -1.19
C CYS A 118 12.85 4.49 0.22
N THR A 119 12.05 5.38 0.81
CA THR A 119 12.33 5.94 2.14
C THR A 119 12.29 4.86 3.22
N LEU A 120 11.28 3.97 3.18
CA LEU A 120 11.21 2.81 4.08
C LEU A 120 12.43 1.90 3.91
N ALA A 121 12.81 1.58 2.67
CA ALA A 121 13.98 0.74 2.42
C ALA A 121 15.29 1.40 2.91
N THR A 122 15.46 2.71 2.71
CA THR A 122 16.62 3.47 3.19
C THR A 122 16.70 3.53 4.71
N ALA A 123 15.55 3.60 5.40
CA ALA A 123 15.47 3.52 6.86
C ALA A 123 15.71 2.10 7.43
N GLY A 124 15.93 1.09 6.57
CA GLY A 124 16.26 -0.27 6.98
C GLY A 124 15.09 -1.25 7.02
N TYR A 125 13.87 -0.81 6.67
CA TYR A 125 12.71 -1.71 6.59
C TYR A 125 12.82 -2.66 5.38
N LYS A 126 12.36 -3.90 5.54
CA LYS A 126 12.35 -4.92 4.48
C LYS A 126 11.13 -4.75 3.57
N VAL A 127 11.27 -3.95 2.52
CA VAL A 127 10.20 -3.74 1.52
C VAL A 127 10.23 -4.82 0.44
N LEU A 128 9.11 -5.51 0.25
CA LEU A 128 8.96 -6.67 -0.63
C LEU A 128 8.87 -6.33 -2.12
N ASN A 129 8.36 -5.15 -2.46
CA ASN A 129 8.11 -4.74 -3.83
C ASN A 129 8.99 -3.57 -4.25
N THR A 130 9.44 -3.62 -5.50
CA THR A 130 10.14 -2.50 -6.14
C THR A 130 9.15 -1.69 -6.95
N VAL A 131 8.99 -0.41 -6.63
CA VAL A 131 8.07 0.49 -7.32
C VAL A 131 8.85 1.26 -8.40
N HIS A 132 8.47 1.06 -9.66
CA HIS A 132 9.07 1.77 -10.78
C HIS A 132 8.21 2.95 -11.20
N CYS A 133 8.69 4.17 -10.95
CA CYS A 133 8.07 5.42 -11.40
C CYS A 133 9.15 6.38 -11.94
N ARG A 134 8.82 7.06 -13.03
CA ARG A 134 9.65 8.10 -13.67
C ARG A 134 9.09 9.51 -13.50
N GLN A 135 7.93 9.64 -12.89
CA GLN A 135 7.29 10.94 -12.67
C GLN A 135 8.05 11.73 -11.60
N PRO A 136 8.09 13.07 -11.71
CA PRO A 136 8.71 13.91 -10.70
C PRO A 136 7.94 13.81 -9.38
N LEU A 137 8.66 13.88 -8.26
CA LEU A 137 8.07 13.91 -6.93
C LEU A 137 7.60 15.34 -6.61
N ASP A 138 6.34 15.47 -6.22
CA ASP A 138 5.85 16.67 -5.55
C ASP A 138 6.35 16.67 -4.09
N LYS A 139 7.24 17.61 -3.77
CA LYS A 139 7.89 17.68 -2.46
C LYS A 139 6.96 18.15 -1.35
N GLU A 140 5.98 18.98 -1.67
CA GLU A 140 5.05 19.51 -0.67
C GLU A 140 4.09 18.40 -0.22
N ILE A 141 3.53 17.68 -1.19
CA ILE A 141 2.64 16.54 -0.90
C ILE A 141 3.44 15.42 -0.23
N TRP A 142 4.67 15.17 -0.68
CA TRP A 142 5.54 14.19 -0.03
C TRP A 142 5.75 14.50 1.45
N SER A 143 5.99 15.76 1.82
CA SER A 143 6.20 16.11 3.23
C SER A 143 4.98 15.79 4.10
N MET A 144 3.76 16.01 3.59
CA MET A 144 2.52 15.67 4.30
C MET A 144 2.36 14.15 4.43
N VAL A 145 2.57 13.41 3.34
CA VAL A 145 2.48 11.94 3.33
C VAL A 145 3.52 11.34 4.27
N LYS A 146 4.77 11.83 4.23
CA LYS A 146 5.84 11.39 5.10
C LYS A 146 5.46 11.58 6.58
N ALA A 147 4.92 12.74 6.94
CA ALA A 147 4.48 13.01 8.31
C ALA A 147 3.43 11.99 8.80
N ALA A 148 2.46 11.64 7.96
CA ALA A 148 1.44 10.65 8.30
C ALA A 148 2.02 9.23 8.51
N PHE A 149 3.03 8.84 7.73
CA PHE A 149 3.65 7.52 7.88
C PHE A 149 4.71 7.46 8.99
N ILE A 150 5.30 8.58 9.42
CA ILE A 150 6.24 8.63 10.56
C ILE A 150 5.59 8.09 11.84
N GLU A 151 4.29 8.33 12.05
CA GLU A 151 3.57 7.82 13.23
C GLU A 151 3.58 6.28 13.32
N HIS A 152 3.72 5.60 12.18
CA HIS A 152 3.76 4.15 12.08
C HIS A 152 5.18 3.60 11.85
N PHE A 153 6.06 4.40 11.27
CA PHE A 153 7.43 4.06 10.89
C PHE A 153 8.36 5.20 11.33
N PRO A 154 8.75 5.28 12.61
CA PRO A 154 9.48 6.44 13.13
C PRO A 154 10.85 6.64 12.46
N ASP A 155 11.49 5.56 12.01
CA ASP A 155 12.85 5.60 11.45
C ASP A 155 12.93 6.33 10.09
N ILE A 156 11.79 6.52 9.40
CA ILE A 156 11.77 7.36 8.20
C ILE A 156 11.86 8.86 8.52
N GLY A 157 11.72 9.27 9.78
CA GLY A 157 11.89 10.66 10.22
C GLY A 157 13.33 11.17 10.09
N GLU A 158 14.31 10.27 10.15
CA GLU A 158 15.74 10.58 10.16
C GLU A 158 16.37 10.70 8.75
N HIS A 159 15.59 10.39 7.70
CA HIS A 159 16.05 10.30 6.29
C HIS A 159 15.23 11.17 5.33
#